data_AF-A0A2G5L7V0-F1
#
_entry.id   AF-A0A2G5L7V0-F1
#
_cell.length_a   1.000
_cell.length_b   1.000
_cell.length_c   1.000
_cell.angle_alpha   90.00
_cell.angle_beta   90.00
_cell.angle_gamma   90.00
#
_symmetry.space_group_name_H-M   'P 1'
#
loop_
_entity.id
_entity.type
_entity.pdbx_description
1 polymer ?
#
loop_
_entity_poly.entity_id
_entity_poly.type
_entity_poly.pdbx_seq_one_letter_code
_entity_poly.pdbx_strand_id
1 'polypeptide(L)'
;MTIRDKLNTVISSMSDFSRQTNMVAINAAIHAGKLTGREAAPFMVLSREIQNMSARSMDKLEELDRLVGDIGEVSRLINQTGRQRMLLMKMVNASLMNDTTQVAVAVSAFSDSMVQIQRASINSVRCEQVIHSIRELWDELQSDMSGMAPEEMNGRVLHMIDLINDLLREYEKFAGQ
;
A
#
# COMPACT_ATOMS: atom_id res chain seq x y z
N MET A 1 7.50 1.23 -17.35
CA MET A 1 7.13 -0.08 -16.76
C MET A 1 7.75 -0.17 -15.37
N THR A 2 6.93 -0.14 -14.34
CA THR A 2 7.35 -0.20 -12.94
C THR A 2 7.66 -1.64 -12.50
N ILE A 3 8.28 -1.80 -11.32
CA ILE A 3 8.47 -3.15 -10.71
C ILE A 3 7.10 -3.82 -10.48
N ARG A 4 6.08 -3.05 -10.08
CA ARG A 4 4.70 -3.54 -9.90
C ARG A 4 4.15 -4.14 -11.19
N ASP A 5 4.30 -3.44 -12.32
CA ASP A 5 3.79 -3.90 -13.61
C ASP A 5 4.46 -5.22 -14.06
N LYS A 6 5.77 -5.36 -13.76
CA LYS A 6 6.51 -6.61 -14.01
C LYS A 6 5.99 -7.76 -13.16
N LEU A 7 5.80 -7.54 -11.86
CA LEU A 7 5.27 -8.56 -10.95
C LEU A 7 3.87 -9.01 -11.36
N ASN A 8 2.97 -8.08 -11.71
CA ASN A 8 1.63 -8.42 -12.21
C ASN A 8 1.69 -9.26 -13.49
N THR A 9 2.62 -8.96 -14.40
CA THR A 9 2.82 -9.73 -15.64
C THR A 9 3.28 -11.16 -15.33
N VAL A 10 4.20 -11.32 -14.38
CA VAL A 10 4.69 -12.63 -13.93
C VAL A 10 3.57 -13.43 -13.26
N ILE A 11 2.81 -12.81 -12.34
CA ILE A 11 1.68 -13.44 -11.64
C ILE A 11 0.63 -13.91 -12.66
N SER A 12 0.27 -13.07 -13.62
CA SER A 12 -0.67 -13.44 -14.70
C SER A 12 -0.15 -14.63 -15.52
N SER A 13 1.12 -14.60 -15.92
CA SER A 13 1.72 -15.69 -16.70
C SER A 13 1.76 -17.01 -15.92
N MET A 14 2.05 -16.95 -14.61
CA MET A 14 2.05 -18.14 -13.74
C MET A 14 0.63 -18.65 -13.47
N SER A 15 -0.35 -17.76 -13.39
CA SER A 15 -1.77 -18.14 -13.29
C SER A 15 -2.20 -18.88 -14.56
N ASP A 16 -1.85 -18.38 -15.74
CA ASP A 16 -2.12 -19.08 -17.00
C ASP A 16 -1.46 -20.45 -17.04
N PHE A 17 -0.20 -20.54 -16.63
CA PHE A 17 0.54 -21.79 -16.55
C PHE A 17 -0.12 -22.81 -15.59
N SER A 18 -0.55 -22.38 -14.41
CA SER A 18 -1.20 -23.27 -13.44
C SER A 18 -2.60 -23.71 -13.92
N ARG A 19 -3.38 -22.84 -14.59
CA ARG A 19 -4.64 -23.23 -15.26
C ARG A 19 -4.42 -24.27 -16.35
N GLN A 20 -3.43 -24.06 -17.21
CA GLN A 20 -3.08 -25.01 -18.28
C GLN A 20 -2.63 -26.35 -17.69
N THR A 21 -1.78 -26.31 -16.66
CA THR A 21 -1.32 -27.51 -15.95
C THR A 21 -2.48 -28.29 -15.34
N ASN A 22 -3.43 -27.59 -14.70
CA ASN A 22 -4.65 -28.21 -14.18
C ASN A 22 -5.50 -28.84 -15.28
N MET A 23 -5.67 -28.16 -16.42
CA MET A 23 -6.41 -28.69 -17.57
C MET A 23 -5.74 -29.96 -18.13
N VAL A 24 -4.41 -29.97 -18.28
CA VAL A 24 -3.66 -31.15 -18.70
C VAL A 24 -3.85 -32.31 -17.72
N ALA A 25 -3.84 -32.03 -16.40
CA ALA A 25 -4.09 -33.04 -15.37
C ALA A 25 -5.51 -33.62 -15.44
N ILE A 26 -6.54 -32.78 -15.67
CA ILE A 26 -7.92 -33.21 -15.90
C ILE A 26 -8.00 -34.12 -17.13
N ASN A 27 -7.38 -33.71 -18.25
CA ASN A 27 -7.38 -34.52 -19.46
C ASN A 27 -6.70 -35.87 -19.22
N ALA A 28 -5.56 -35.88 -18.53
CA ALA A 28 -4.86 -37.11 -18.17
C ALA A 28 -5.73 -38.02 -17.27
N ALA A 29 -6.46 -37.47 -16.30
CA ALA A 29 -7.39 -38.24 -15.47
C ALA A 29 -8.53 -38.84 -16.30
N ILE A 30 -9.09 -38.08 -17.25
CA ILE A 30 -10.14 -38.57 -18.16
C ILE A 30 -9.61 -39.72 -19.03
N HIS A 31 -8.38 -39.60 -19.55
CA HIS A 31 -7.76 -40.66 -20.35
C HIS A 31 -7.44 -41.90 -19.49
N ALA A 32 -6.95 -41.71 -18.26
CA ALA A 32 -6.67 -42.80 -17.33
C ALA A 32 -7.94 -43.56 -16.94
N GLY A 33 -9.07 -42.86 -16.75
CA GLY A 33 -10.37 -43.49 -16.51
C GLY A 33 -10.90 -44.37 -17.66
N LYS A 34 -10.32 -44.25 -18.87
CA LYS A 34 -10.64 -45.11 -20.02
C LYS A 34 -9.76 -46.37 -20.10
N LEU A 35 -8.68 -46.44 -19.33
CA LEU A 35 -7.84 -47.63 -19.23
C LEU A 35 -8.54 -48.68 -18.36
N THR A 36 -8.41 -49.96 -18.71
CA THR A 36 -9.00 -51.06 -17.95
C THR A 36 -8.02 -51.60 -16.90
N GLY A 37 -8.53 -51.99 -15.72
CA GLY A 37 -7.73 -52.71 -14.71
C GLY A 37 -6.82 -51.85 -13.84
N ARG A 38 -5.80 -52.48 -13.22
CA ARG A 38 -4.89 -51.87 -12.21
C ARG A 38 -3.94 -50.80 -12.79
N GLU A 39 -3.80 -50.74 -14.11
CA GLU A 39 -2.87 -49.84 -14.81
C GLU A 39 -3.32 -48.37 -14.79
N ALA A 40 -4.63 -48.11 -14.64
CA ALA A 40 -5.18 -46.75 -14.54
C ALA A 40 -4.84 -46.04 -13.22
N ALA A 41 -4.63 -46.81 -12.14
CA ALA A 41 -4.58 -46.28 -10.78
C ALA A 41 -3.41 -45.30 -10.54
N PRO A 42 -2.16 -45.59 -10.97
CA PRO A 42 -1.04 -44.64 -10.80
C PRO A 42 -1.25 -43.32 -11.54
N PHE A 43 -1.83 -43.36 -12.75
CA PHE A 43 -2.12 -42.17 -13.53
C PHE A 43 -3.21 -41.32 -12.88
N MET A 44 -4.26 -41.94 -12.34
CA MET A 44 -5.31 -41.22 -11.61
C MET A 44 -4.76 -40.53 -10.34
N VAL A 45 -3.86 -41.19 -9.61
CA VAL A 45 -3.20 -40.61 -8.43
C VAL A 45 -2.33 -39.43 -8.84
N LEU A 46 -1.50 -39.59 -9.89
CA LEU A 46 -0.63 -38.52 -10.38
C LEU A 46 -1.43 -37.32 -10.89
N SER A 47 -2.48 -37.55 -11.67
CA SER A 47 -3.35 -36.47 -12.16
C SER A 47 -3.99 -35.71 -11.00
N ARG A 48 -4.47 -36.41 -9.96
CA ARG A 48 -5.02 -35.75 -8.77
C ARG A 48 -3.97 -34.93 -8.01
N GLU A 49 -2.75 -35.44 -7.90
CA GLU A 49 -1.67 -34.69 -7.27
C GLU A 49 -1.33 -33.41 -8.05
N ILE A 50 -1.27 -33.48 -9.38
CA ILE A 50 -1.05 -32.31 -10.22
C ILE A 50 -2.21 -31.30 -10.08
N GLN A 51 -3.46 -31.76 -10.04
CA GLN A 51 -4.63 -30.89 -9.79
C GLN A 51 -4.49 -30.17 -8.43
N ASN A 52 -4.12 -30.90 -7.38
CA ASN A 52 -3.91 -30.34 -6.04
C ASN A 52 -2.77 -29.31 -6.04
N MET A 53 -1.65 -29.60 -6.72
CA MET A 53 -0.52 -28.68 -6.84
C MET A 53 -0.90 -27.40 -7.59
N SER A 54 -1.66 -27.51 -8.69
CA SER A 54 -2.14 -26.35 -9.44
C SER A 54 -3.09 -25.49 -8.62
N ALA A 55 -4.02 -26.11 -7.88
CA ALA A 55 -4.92 -25.39 -6.97
C ALA A 55 -4.13 -24.63 -5.89
N ARG A 56 -3.20 -25.30 -5.21
CA ARG A 56 -2.34 -24.65 -4.21
C ARG A 56 -1.48 -23.54 -4.80
N SER A 57 -1.03 -23.70 -6.05
CA SER A 57 -0.27 -22.66 -6.76
C SER A 57 -1.14 -21.43 -7.03
N MET A 58 -2.41 -21.62 -7.36
CA MET A 58 -3.36 -20.50 -7.52
C MET A 58 -3.58 -19.73 -6.24
N ASP A 59 -3.84 -20.42 -5.13
CA ASP A 59 -4.02 -19.76 -3.82
C ASP A 59 -2.82 -18.88 -3.47
N LYS A 60 -1.60 -19.35 -3.78
CA LYS A 60 -0.35 -18.61 -3.56
C LYS A 60 -0.17 -17.44 -4.52
N LEU A 61 -0.59 -17.58 -5.78
CA LEU A 61 -0.57 -16.47 -6.73
C LEU A 61 -1.55 -15.36 -6.35
N GLU A 62 -2.73 -15.70 -5.80
CA GLU A 62 -3.68 -14.72 -5.27
C GLU A 62 -3.17 -14.01 -4.00
N GLU A 63 -2.43 -14.72 -3.15
CA GLU A 63 -1.72 -14.11 -2.01
C GLU A 63 -0.65 -13.13 -2.49
N LEU A 64 0.14 -13.50 -3.50
CA LEU A 64 1.15 -12.62 -4.10
C LEU A 64 0.53 -11.38 -4.76
N ASP A 65 -0.58 -11.54 -5.48
CA ASP A 65 -1.27 -10.40 -6.11
C ASP A 65 -1.73 -9.37 -5.07
N ARG A 66 -2.31 -9.85 -3.95
CA ARG A 66 -2.67 -8.99 -2.81
C ARG A 66 -1.47 -8.25 -2.24
N LEU A 67 -0.36 -8.95 -1.98
CA LEU A 67 0.87 -8.34 -1.46
C LEU A 67 1.43 -7.28 -2.42
N VAL A 68 1.35 -7.49 -3.73
CA VAL A 68 1.77 -6.49 -4.73
C VAL A 68 0.85 -5.25 -4.70
N GLY A 69 -0.45 -5.46 -4.47
CA GLY A 69 -1.41 -4.39 -4.22
C GLY A 69 -1.03 -3.56 -3.00
N ASP A 70 -0.78 -4.22 -1.88
CA ASP A 70 -0.38 -3.63 -0.60
C ASP A 70 0.90 -2.79 -0.73
N ILE A 71 1.94 -3.31 -1.41
CA ILE A 71 3.19 -2.57 -1.69
C ILE A 71 2.90 -1.29 -2.49
N GLY A 72 2.00 -1.38 -3.48
CA GLY A 72 1.58 -0.22 -4.26
C GLY A 72 0.90 0.84 -3.40
N GLU A 73 0.07 0.42 -2.44
CA GLU A 73 -0.58 1.33 -1.51
C GLU A 73 0.42 1.96 -0.53
N VAL A 74 1.32 1.19 0.08
CA VAL A 74 2.38 1.71 0.95
C VAL A 74 3.24 2.74 0.22
N SER A 75 3.64 2.46 -1.02
CA SER A 75 4.41 3.40 -1.84
C SER A 75 3.64 4.71 -2.08
N ARG A 76 2.33 4.64 -2.32
CA ARG A 76 1.46 5.83 -2.43
C ARG A 76 1.43 6.62 -1.12
N LEU A 77 1.32 5.94 0.02
CA LEU A 77 1.28 6.56 1.35
C LEU A 77 2.59 7.23 1.74
N ILE A 78 3.74 6.60 1.46
CA ILE A 78 5.07 7.21 1.65
C ILE A 78 5.15 8.53 0.87
N ASN A 79 4.73 8.53 -0.40
CA ASN A 79 4.73 9.73 -1.22
C ASN A 79 3.75 10.80 -0.70
N GLN A 80 2.55 10.43 -0.26
CA GLN A 80 1.58 11.37 0.33
C GLN A 80 2.11 11.99 1.63
N THR A 81 2.66 11.17 2.52
CA THR A 81 3.23 11.60 3.81
C THR A 81 4.45 12.48 3.61
N GLY A 82 5.33 12.15 2.65
CA GLY A 82 6.45 13.00 2.26
C GLY A 82 6.01 14.36 1.70
N ARG A 83 4.89 14.41 0.96
CA ARG A 83 4.30 15.67 0.50
C ARG A 83 3.75 16.53 1.64
N GLN A 84 3.20 15.94 2.69
CA GLN A 84 2.71 16.70 3.86
C GLN A 84 3.84 17.54 4.48
N ARG A 85 5.04 16.97 4.64
CA ARG A 85 6.22 17.72 5.11
C ARG A 85 6.53 18.94 4.23
N MET A 86 6.48 18.75 2.90
CA MET A 86 6.70 19.85 1.95
C MET A 86 5.62 20.93 2.07
N LEU A 87 4.36 20.55 2.27
CA LEU A 87 3.25 21.49 2.44
C LEU A 87 3.39 22.31 3.72
N LEU A 88 3.78 21.68 4.84
CA LEU A 88 4.04 22.41 6.09
C LEU A 88 5.18 23.43 5.95
N MET A 89 6.28 23.05 5.29
CA MET A 89 7.38 23.98 5.04
C MET A 89 6.98 25.13 4.10
N LYS A 90 6.16 24.85 3.07
CA LYS A 90 5.60 25.89 2.20
C LYS A 90 4.72 26.86 2.99
N MET A 91 3.92 26.36 3.93
CA MET A 91 3.09 27.17 4.81
C MET A 91 3.93 28.12 5.67
N VAL A 92 5.01 27.61 6.30
CA VAL A 92 5.96 28.44 7.07
C VAL A 92 6.59 29.54 6.22
N ASN A 93 7.11 29.19 5.05
CA ASN A 93 7.71 30.17 4.15
C ASN A 93 6.71 31.23 3.68
N ALA A 94 5.48 30.84 3.37
CA ALA A 94 4.42 31.77 2.98
C ALA A 94 4.05 32.73 4.12
N SER A 95 3.96 32.22 5.36
CA SER A 95 3.72 33.07 6.54
C SER A 95 4.85 34.06 6.78
N LEU A 96 6.12 33.65 6.63
CA LEU A 96 7.29 34.55 6.72
C LEU A 96 7.24 35.66 5.65
N MET A 97 6.70 35.36 4.47
CA MET A 97 6.52 36.32 3.38
C MET A 97 5.22 37.13 3.50
N ASN A 98 4.41 36.89 4.54
CA ASN A 98 3.08 37.45 4.70
C ASN A 98 2.14 37.17 3.49
N ASP A 99 2.37 36.04 2.80
CA ASP A 99 1.55 35.56 1.68
C ASP A 99 0.41 34.68 2.20
N THR A 100 -0.66 35.34 2.63
CA THR A 100 -1.86 34.71 3.19
C THR A 100 -2.58 33.79 2.19
N THR A 101 -2.45 34.04 0.89
CA THR A 101 -3.07 33.20 -0.14
C THR A 101 -2.34 31.86 -0.23
N GLN A 102 -1.01 31.87 -0.24
CA GLN A 102 -0.23 30.65 -0.28
C GLN A 102 -0.33 29.85 1.02
N VAL A 103 -0.45 30.52 2.18
CA VAL A 103 -0.80 29.86 3.45
C VAL A 103 -2.12 29.09 3.30
N ALA A 104 -3.19 29.74 2.85
CA ALA A 104 -4.50 29.10 2.70
C ALA A 104 -4.48 27.89 1.73
N VAL A 105 -3.73 28.00 0.63
CA VAL A 105 -3.55 26.87 -0.32
C VAL A 105 -2.82 25.70 0.33
N ALA A 106 -1.74 25.96 1.08
CA ALA A 106 -1.00 24.91 1.78
C ALA A 106 -1.86 24.23 2.85
N VAL A 107 -2.69 24.99 3.56
CA VAL A 107 -3.63 24.50 4.59
C VAL A 107 -4.67 23.57 4.01
N SER A 108 -5.32 23.98 2.92
CA SER A 108 -6.30 23.13 2.22
C SER A 108 -5.65 21.84 1.74
N ALA A 109 -4.49 21.94 1.08
CA ALA A 109 -3.79 20.79 0.53
C ALA A 109 -3.31 19.81 1.61
N PHE A 110 -2.86 20.32 2.77
CA PHE A 110 -2.45 19.48 3.89
C PHE A 110 -3.65 18.72 4.47
N SER A 111 -4.78 19.42 4.68
CA SER A 111 -6.03 18.84 5.19
C SER A 111 -6.54 17.71 4.28
N ASP A 112 -6.56 17.94 2.97
CA ASP A 112 -6.97 16.93 1.99
C ASP A 112 -6.05 15.70 2.02
N SER A 113 -4.73 15.93 2.06
CA SER A 113 -3.75 14.85 2.17
C SER A 113 -3.93 14.05 3.45
N MET A 114 -4.28 14.71 4.55
CA MET A 114 -4.50 14.08 5.86
C MET A 114 -5.70 13.13 5.84
N VAL A 115 -6.80 13.55 5.21
CA VAL A 115 -7.99 12.68 5.02
C VAL A 115 -7.65 11.47 4.14
N GLN A 116 -6.84 11.65 3.08
CA GLN A 116 -6.44 10.55 2.20
C GLN A 116 -5.56 9.51 2.91
N ILE A 117 -4.65 9.94 3.78
CA ILE A 117 -3.78 9.06 4.55
C ILE A 117 -4.59 8.29 5.60
N GLN A 118 -5.47 8.98 6.33
CA GLN A 118 -6.28 8.34 7.37
C GLN A 118 -7.24 7.27 6.83
N ARG A 119 -7.73 7.41 5.59
CA ARG A 119 -8.66 6.45 4.99
C ARG A 119 -8.00 5.18 4.44
N ALA A 120 -6.68 5.08 4.48
CA ALA A 120 -5.97 3.94 3.93
C ALA A 120 -6.12 2.71 4.83
N SER A 121 -6.59 1.60 4.26
CA SER A 121 -6.88 0.36 5.00
C SER A 121 -5.64 -0.35 5.53
N ILE A 122 -4.46 -0.05 4.97
CA ILE A 122 -3.18 -0.65 5.35
C ILE A 122 -2.53 0.00 6.59
N ASN A 123 -3.14 1.06 7.13
CA ASN A 123 -2.62 1.69 8.33
C ASN A 123 -2.64 0.71 9.51
N SER A 124 -1.46 0.50 10.09
CA SER A 124 -1.34 -0.23 11.35
C SER A 124 -1.93 0.57 12.51
N VAL A 125 -2.18 -0.11 13.64
CA VAL A 125 -2.57 0.55 14.90
C VAL A 125 -1.59 1.67 15.27
N ARG A 126 -0.29 1.47 15.04
CA ARG A 126 0.74 2.48 15.31
C ARG A 126 0.63 3.67 14.35
N CYS A 127 0.40 3.42 13.06
CA CYS A 127 0.19 4.48 12.07
C CYS A 127 -1.03 5.33 12.45
N GLU A 128 -2.15 4.69 12.81
CA GLU A 128 -3.38 5.38 13.23
C GLU A 128 -3.15 6.29 14.44
N GLN A 129 -2.37 5.83 15.43
CA GLN A 129 -2.00 6.68 16.58
C GLN A 129 -1.22 7.92 16.17
N VAL A 130 -0.20 7.77 15.30
CA VAL A 130 0.60 8.90 14.84
C VAL A 130 -0.22 9.85 13.98
N ILE A 131 -1.08 9.32 13.09
CA ILE A 131 -2.02 10.10 12.28
C ILE A 131 -2.96 10.89 13.19
N HIS A 132 -3.48 10.27 14.26
CA HIS A 132 -4.31 10.98 15.22
C HIS A 132 -3.58 12.15 15.88
N SER A 133 -2.36 11.96 16.36
CA SER A 133 -1.55 13.05 16.95
C SER A 133 -1.23 14.17 15.95
N ILE A 134 -0.93 13.82 14.69
CA ILE A 134 -0.71 14.83 13.64
C ILE A 134 -1.99 15.66 13.43
N ARG A 135 -3.17 15.01 13.47
CA ARG A 135 -4.45 15.71 13.30
C ARG A 135 -4.74 16.65 14.45
N GLU A 136 -4.55 16.22 15.69
CA GLU A 136 -4.79 17.08 16.85
C GLU A 136 -3.94 18.35 16.78
N LEU A 137 -2.64 18.22 16.52
CA LEU A 137 -1.75 19.37 16.33
C LEU A 137 -2.13 20.23 15.13
N TRP A 138 -2.63 19.61 14.05
CA TRP A 138 -3.10 20.32 12.87
C TRP A 138 -4.33 21.18 13.17
N ASP A 139 -5.32 20.60 13.87
CA ASP A 139 -6.56 21.28 14.21
C ASP A 139 -6.28 22.46 15.17
N GLU A 140 -5.38 22.29 16.14
CA GLU A 140 -4.89 23.36 17.02
C GLU A 140 -4.12 24.46 16.26
N LEU A 141 -3.27 24.08 15.31
CA LEU A 141 -2.54 25.06 14.50
C LEU A 141 -3.49 25.85 13.61
N GLN A 142 -4.52 25.20 13.06
CA GLN A 142 -5.50 25.85 12.19
C GLN A 142 -6.41 26.82 12.97
N SER A 143 -6.77 26.52 14.22
CA SER A 143 -7.57 27.43 15.06
C SER A 143 -6.82 28.71 15.42
N ASP A 144 -5.52 28.58 15.69
CA ASP A 144 -4.68 29.68 16.20
C ASP A 144 -3.99 30.46 15.08
N MET A 145 -4.11 30.00 13.83
CA MET A 145 -3.36 30.53 12.68
C MET A 145 -3.54 32.04 12.46
N SER A 146 -4.72 32.56 12.78
CA SER A 146 -5.04 33.98 12.64
C SER A 146 -4.37 34.79 13.75
N GLY A 147 -3.21 35.37 13.44
CA GLY A 147 -2.43 36.19 14.38
C GLY A 147 -1.24 35.47 15.03
N MET A 148 -0.99 34.21 14.66
CA MET A 148 0.20 33.48 15.08
C MET A 148 1.45 34.11 14.45
N ALA A 149 2.48 34.32 15.28
CA ALA A 149 3.79 34.75 14.79
C ALA A 149 4.44 33.64 13.93
N PRO A 150 5.15 33.97 12.84
CA PRO A 150 5.80 32.96 12.00
C PRO A 150 6.76 32.03 12.77
N GLU A 151 7.43 32.54 13.81
CA GLU A 151 8.32 31.77 14.67
C GLU A 151 7.56 30.71 15.49
N GLU A 152 6.39 31.06 16.02
CA GLU A 152 5.53 30.13 16.75
C GLU A 152 4.98 29.05 15.80
N MET A 153 4.53 29.48 14.61
CA MET A 153 4.04 28.55 13.59
C MET A 153 5.12 27.58 13.15
N ASN A 154 6.35 28.05 12.95
CA ASN A 154 7.49 27.20 12.62
C ASN A 154 7.76 26.17 13.73
N GLY A 155 7.68 26.56 15.02
CA GLY A 155 7.84 25.63 16.14
C GLY A 155 6.81 24.50 16.13
N ARG A 156 5.53 24.81 15.94
CA ARG A 156 4.45 23.80 15.84
C ARG A 156 4.62 22.91 14.60
N VAL A 157 4.97 23.50 13.47
CA VAL A 157 5.24 22.78 12.22
C VAL A 157 6.40 21.80 12.36
N LEU A 158 7.49 22.18 13.04
CA LEU A 158 8.63 21.28 13.26
C LEU A 158 8.21 20.04 14.06
N HIS A 159 7.40 20.22 15.11
CA HIS A 159 6.87 19.08 15.88
C HIS A 159 5.99 18.16 15.01
N MET A 160 5.12 18.73 14.16
CA MET A 160 4.35 17.92 13.21
C MET A 160 5.23 17.18 12.20
N ILE A 161 6.33 17.81 11.75
CA ILE A 161 7.28 17.18 10.82
C ILE A 161 7.97 15.98 11.47
N ASP A 162 8.28 16.04 12.77
CA ASP A 162 8.83 14.89 13.50
C ASP A 162 7.84 13.72 13.52
N LEU A 163 6.56 13.98 13.81
CA LEU A 163 5.52 12.95 13.74
C LEU A 163 5.33 12.40 12.33
N ILE A 164 5.40 13.26 11.30
CA ILE A 164 5.34 12.84 9.89
C ILE A 164 6.55 11.95 9.54
N ASN A 165 7.74 12.26 10.04
CA ASN A 165 8.92 11.43 9.84
C ASN A 165 8.78 10.08 10.56
N ASP A 166 8.18 10.06 11.74
CA ASP A 166 7.86 8.80 12.43
C ASP A 166 6.82 7.97 11.66
N LEU A 167 5.80 8.60 11.09
CA LEU A 167 4.83 7.93 10.21
C LEU A 167 5.51 7.37 8.95
N LEU A 168 6.44 8.11 8.35
CA LEU A 168 7.25 7.62 7.22
C LEU A 168 8.05 6.37 7.59
N ARG A 169 8.73 6.39 8.74
CA ARG A 169 9.48 5.23 9.24
C ARG A 169 8.58 4.02 9.46
N GLU A 170 7.37 4.22 9.96
CA GLU A 170 6.41 3.12 10.11
C GLU A 170 6.00 2.54 8.75
N TYR A 171 5.75 3.38 7.73
CA TYR A 171 5.49 2.88 6.37
C TYR A 171 6.70 2.21 5.71
N GLU A 172 7.92 2.70 5.96
CA GLU A 172 9.16 2.10 5.44
C GLU A 172 9.40 0.69 6.01
N LYS A 173 9.05 0.43 7.28
CA LYS A 173 9.08 -0.92 7.87
C LYS A 173 8.20 -1.90 7.10
N PHE A 174 7.03 -1.46 6.62
CA PHE A 174 6.17 -2.28 5.76
C PHE A 174 6.80 -2.56 4.40
N ALA A 175 7.63 -1.65 3.89
CA ALA A 175 8.35 -1.81 2.64
C ALA A 175 9.60 -2.70 2.76
N GLY A 176 9.95 -3.14 3.98
CA GLY A 176 11.12 -3.96 4.26
C GLY A 176 12.44 -3.18 4.22
N GLN A 177 12.40 -1.87 4.48
CA GLN A 177 13.57 -1.00 4.63
C GLN A 177 13.89 -0.71 6.09
#